data_AF-A0A235HWZ0-F1
#
_entry.id   AF-A0A235HWZ0-F1
#
_cell.length_a   1.000
_cell.length_b   1.000
_cell.length_c   1.000
_cell.angle_alpha   90.00
_cell.angle_beta   90.00
_cell.angle_gamma   90.00
#
_symmetry.space_group_name_H-M   'P 1'
#
loop_
_entity.id
_entity.type
_entity.pdbx_description
1 polymer ?
#
loop_
_entity_poly.entity_id
_entity_poly.type
_entity_poly.pdbx_seq_one_letter_code
_entity_poly.pdbx_strand_id
1 'polypeptide(L)'
;MNYNPQQSLRNRINNQILDHPFTDYWDIFILKHQHPINIILHILGIFFFYSLLFYTWKLQNFWLLLGLPLTQLLGLTGHFLFERSHIDLQDAVFSWRASSCLGKMLFRILTGKYRDDIRLRQEILNNYLSNNYASIQ
;
A
#
# COMPACT_ATOMS: atom_id res chain seq x y z
N MET A 1 1.67 19.65 22.26
CA MET A 1 1.91 18.70 21.15
C MET A 1 2.63 19.43 20.04
N ASN A 2 3.80 18.94 19.61
CA ASN A 2 4.59 19.59 18.57
C ASN A 2 4.05 19.13 17.21
N TYR A 3 3.06 19.86 16.67
CA TYR A 3 2.45 19.55 15.39
C TYR A 3 3.47 19.82 14.27
N ASN A 4 4.02 18.76 13.68
CA ASN A 4 4.94 18.88 12.56
C ASN A 4 4.16 18.70 11.23
N PRO A 5 3.83 19.78 10.51
CA PRO A 5 2.98 19.73 9.31
C PRO A 5 3.58 18.89 8.18
N GLN A 6 4.90 18.63 8.16
CA GLN A 6 5.52 17.75 7.17
C GLN A 6 5.23 16.26 7.39
N GLN A 7 5.03 15.82 8.64
CA GLN A 7 4.64 14.42 8.92
C GLN A 7 3.18 14.15 8.51
N SER A 8 2.29 15.14 8.65
CA SER A 8 0.87 14.98 8.32
C SER A 8 0.58 14.86 6.82
N LEU A 9 1.55 15.18 5.95
CA LEU A 9 1.42 14.97 4.50
C LEU A 9 1.93 13.59 4.06
N ARG A 10 2.97 13.06 4.72
CA ARG A 10 3.70 11.86 4.28
C ARG A 10 3.02 10.53 4.64
N ASN A 11 2.09 10.56 5.59
CA ASN A 11 1.50 9.37 6.20
C ASN A 11 -0.04 9.35 6.10
N ARG A 12 -0.64 10.08 5.16
CA ARG A 12 -2.11 10.14 5.06
C ARG A 12 -2.71 8.80 4.67
N ILE A 13 -3.73 8.37 5.40
CA ILE A 13 -4.58 7.23 5.01
C ILE A 13 -5.51 7.64 3.88
N ASN A 14 -6.18 8.80 4.03
CA ASN A 14 -6.98 9.44 2.98
C ASN A 14 -7.19 10.94 3.30
N ASN A 15 -7.85 11.67 2.40
CA ASN A 15 -8.12 13.11 2.54
C ASN A 15 -9.14 13.48 3.64
N GLN A 16 -9.91 12.52 4.17
CA GLN A 16 -10.91 12.74 5.21
C GLN A 16 -10.35 12.53 6.62
N ILE A 17 -9.32 11.67 6.75
CA ILE A 17 -8.65 11.37 8.01
C ILE A 17 -7.41 12.25 8.12
N LEU A 18 -7.55 13.36 8.87
CA LEU A 18 -6.49 14.34 9.07
C LEU A 18 -5.43 13.87 10.08
N ASP A 19 -5.78 12.96 10.97
CA ASP A 19 -4.91 12.45 12.02
C ASP A 19 -5.26 10.99 12.38
N HIS A 20 -4.26 10.23 12.86
CA HIS A 20 -4.39 8.81 13.20
C HIS A 20 -3.30 8.35 14.17
N PRO A 21 -3.48 7.24 14.90
CA PRO A 21 -2.51 6.81 15.91
C PRO A 21 -1.29 6.06 15.34
N PHE A 22 -1.28 5.76 14.03
CA PHE A 22 -0.23 4.94 13.43
C PHE A 22 1.09 5.68 13.23
N THR A 23 2.18 5.05 13.65
CA THR A 23 3.54 5.54 13.43
C THR A 23 4.30 4.73 12.38
N ASP A 24 3.94 3.46 12.19
CA ASP A 24 4.53 2.60 11.17
C ASP A 24 3.81 2.78 9.83
N TYR A 25 4.60 2.90 8.76
CA TYR A 25 4.10 2.96 7.39
C TYR A 25 3.40 1.65 7.00
N TRP A 26 3.78 0.51 7.58
CA TRP A 26 3.07 -0.75 7.35
C TRP A 26 1.59 -0.66 7.72
N ASP A 27 1.25 0.00 8.83
CA ASP A 27 -0.14 0.09 9.28
C ASP A 27 -0.96 0.98 8.32
N ILE A 28 -0.37 2.07 7.85
CA ILE A 28 -0.96 2.96 6.84
C ILE A 28 -1.10 2.22 5.50
N PHE A 29 -0.07 1.47 5.10
CA PHE A 29 -0.03 0.68 3.88
C PHE A 29 -1.18 -0.35 3.84
N ILE A 30 -1.40 -1.10 4.93
CA ILE A 30 -2.51 -2.06 5.01
C ILE A 30 -3.85 -1.36 4.79
N LEU A 31 -4.07 -0.23 5.45
CA LEU A 31 -5.34 0.51 5.36
C LEU A 31 -5.60 1.06 3.96
N LYS A 32 -4.54 1.45 3.24
CA LYS A 32 -4.59 1.82 1.81
C LYS A 32 -4.86 0.62 0.89
N HIS A 33 -4.33 -0.55 1.24
CA HIS A 33 -4.35 -1.77 0.40
C HIS A 33 -5.33 -2.84 0.89
N GLN A 34 -6.39 -2.45 1.59
CA GLN A 34 -7.38 -3.40 2.12
C GLN A 34 -8.43 -3.84 1.09
N HIS A 35 -8.61 -3.09 0.00
CA HIS A 35 -9.62 -3.42 -1.01
C HIS A 35 -9.24 -4.71 -1.76
N PRO A 36 -10.14 -5.71 -1.87
CA PRO A 36 -9.80 -7.03 -2.42
C PRO A 36 -9.27 -6.96 -3.85
N ILE A 37 -9.81 -6.05 -4.68
CA ILE A 37 -9.31 -5.88 -6.05
C ILE A 37 -7.91 -5.26 -6.06
N ASN A 38 -7.62 -4.32 -5.15
CA ASN A 38 -6.28 -3.74 -5.04
C ASN A 38 -5.26 -4.83 -4.64
N ILE A 39 -5.64 -5.69 -3.68
CA ILE A 39 -4.84 -6.85 -3.29
C ILE A 39 -4.56 -7.78 -4.47
N ILE A 40 -5.58 -8.13 -5.26
CA ILE A 40 -5.44 -8.99 -6.43
C ILE A 40 -4.52 -8.34 -7.49
N LEU A 41 -4.70 -7.06 -7.79
CA LEU A 41 -3.87 -6.34 -8.75
C LEU A 41 -2.39 -6.31 -8.33
N HIS A 42 -2.13 -6.10 -7.04
CA HIS A 42 -0.76 -6.18 -6.50
C HIS A 42 -0.17 -7.57 -6.61
N ILE A 43 -0.94 -8.62 -6.28
CA ILE A 43 -0.48 -10.02 -6.46
C ILE A 43 -0.16 -10.30 -7.94
N LEU A 44 -1.04 -9.91 -8.87
CA LEU A 44 -0.81 -10.08 -10.30
C LEU A 44 0.43 -9.29 -10.76
N GLY A 45 0.60 -8.07 -10.29
CA GLY A 45 1.78 -7.25 -10.55
C GLY A 45 3.08 -7.90 -10.07
N ILE A 46 3.08 -8.49 -8.88
CA ILE A 46 4.21 -9.25 -8.32
C ILE A 46 4.55 -10.46 -9.21
N PHE A 47 3.55 -11.28 -9.56
CA PHE A 47 3.77 -12.45 -10.41
C PHE A 47 4.27 -12.06 -11.80
N PHE A 48 3.70 -11.01 -12.38
CA PHE A 48 4.13 -10.48 -13.68
C PHE A 48 5.58 -9.98 -13.61
N PHE A 49 5.96 -9.24 -12.56
CA PHE A 49 7.33 -8.76 -12.33
C PHE A 49 8.33 -9.92 -12.23
N TYR A 50 8.08 -10.91 -11.37
CA TYR A 50 9.01 -12.05 -11.22
C TYR A 50 9.06 -12.93 -12.47
N SER A 51 7.95 -13.10 -13.17
CA SER A 51 7.92 -13.81 -14.46
C SER A 51 8.76 -13.07 -15.48
N LEU A 52 8.65 -11.74 -15.57
CA LEU A 52 9.42 -10.91 -16.49
C LEU A 52 10.92 -11.03 -16.23
N LEU A 53 11.34 -10.96 -14.96
CA LEU A 53 12.73 -11.16 -14.58
C LEU A 53 13.24 -12.56 -14.95
N PHE A 54 12.44 -13.60 -14.65
CA PHE A 54 12.79 -14.98 -14.98
C PHE A 54 12.95 -15.18 -16.50
N TYR A 55 12.03 -14.66 -17.31
CA TYR A 55 12.12 -14.75 -18.77
C TYR A 55 13.27 -13.91 -19.33
N THR A 56 13.51 -12.72 -18.79
CA THR A 56 14.67 -11.88 -19.15
C THR A 56 15.97 -12.65 -18.93
N TRP A 57 16.11 -13.27 -17.75
CA TRP A 57 17.29 -14.06 -17.41
C TRP A 57 17.40 -15.33 -18.27
N LYS A 58 16.31 -16.07 -18.47
CA LYS A 58 16.33 -17.32 -19.25
C LYS A 58 16.63 -17.09 -20.73
N LEU A 59 16.07 -16.04 -21.32
CA LEU A 59 16.23 -15.70 -22.73
C LEU A 59 17.43 -14.79 -23.00
N GLN A 60 18.10 -14.31 -21.93
CA GLN A 60 19.16 -13.29 -21.98
C GLN A 60 18.75 -12.05 -22.79
N ASN A 61 17.44 -11.75 -22.82
CA ASN A 61 16.86 -10.70 -23.63
C ASN A 61 16.46 -9.52 -22.74
N PHE A 62 17.41 -8.60 -22.55
CA PHE A 62 17.21 -7.41 -21.72
C PHE A 62 16.16 -6.43 -22.26
N TRP A 63 15.74 -6.55 -23.53
CA TRP A 63 14.61 -5.76 -24.05
C TRP A 63 13.30 -6.06 -23.33
N LEU A 64 13.16 -7.26 -22.74
CA LEU A 64 12.01 -7.59 -21.90
C LEU A 64 11.92 -6.70 -20.66
N LEU A 65 13.01 -6.09 -20.20
CA LEU A 65 12.98 -5.13 -19.09
C LEU A 65 12.20 -3.85 -19.43
N LEU A 66 11.95 -3.55 -20.70
CA LEU A 66 11.02 -2.49 -21.09
C LEU A 66 9.57 -2.78 -20.68
N GLY A 67 9.26 -4.02 -20.26
CA GLY A 67 7.98 -4.38 -19.64
C GLY A 67 7.88 -3.99 -18.16
N LEU A 68 8.98 -3.60 -17.49
CA LEU A 68 8.95 -3.21 -16.07
C LEU A 68 8.00 -2.04 -15.76
N PRO A 69 7.91 -0.98 -16.60
CA PRO A 69 6.89 0.05 -16.41
C PRO A 69 5.45 -0.49 -16.46
N LEU A 70 5.18 -1.54 -17.25
CA LEU A 70 3.86 -2.15 -17.31
C LEU A 70 3.49 -2.85 -16.01
N THR A 71 4.46 -3.44 -15.29
CA THR A 71 4.22 -4.05 -13.97
C THR A 71 3.76 -2.98 -12.97
N GLN A 72 4.31 -1.77 -13.08
CA GLN A 72 3.97 -0.63 -12.21
C GLN A 72 2.58 -0.07 -12.54
N LEU A 73 2.20 -0.03 -13.83
CA LEU A 73 0.87 0.43 -14.23
C LEU A 73 -0.25 -0.44 -13.64
N LEU A 74 -0.04 -1.75 -13.50
CA LEU A 74 -1.01 -2.64 -12.83
C LEU A 74 -1.21 -2.27 -11.36
N GLY A 75 -0.11 -2.01 -10.63
CA GLY A 75 -0.16 -1.55 -9.24
C GLY A 75 -0.82 -0.16 -9.12
N LEU A 76 -0.39 0.81 -9.94
CA LEU A 76 -0.96 2.15 -9.96
C LEU A 76 -2.45 2.17 -10.35
N THR A 77 -2.89 1.28 -11.23
CA THR A 77 -4.30 1.17 -11.60
C THR A 77 -5.15 0.72 -10.41
N GLY A 78 -4.61 -0.17 -9.56
CA GLY A 78 -5.25 -0.55 -8.30
C GLY A 78 -5.43 0.63 -7.36
N HIS A 79 -4.41 1.47 -7.23
CA HIS A 79 -4.50 2.72 -6.47
C HIS A 79 -5.50 3.71 -7.10
N PHE A 80 -5.40 3.97 -8.41
CA PHE A 80 -6.27 4.93 -9.09
C PHE A 80 -7.76 4.57 -9.01
N LEU A 81 -8.09 3.28 -9.16
CA LEU A 81 -9.48 2.83 -9.17
C LEU A 81 -10.11 2.76 -7.77
N PHE A 82 -9.32 2.49 -6.73
CA PHE A 82 -9.85 2.15 -5.40
C PHE A 82 -9.40 3.08 -4.28
N GLU A 83 -8.45 3.98 -4.53
CA GLU A 83 -8.00 4.99 -3.58
C GLU A 83 -8.63 6.34 -3.97
N ARG A 84 -9.66 6.75 -3.23
CA ARG A 84 -10.40 8.03 -3.45
C ARG A 84 -9.58 9.29 -3.13
N SER A 85 -8.29 9.15 -2.84
CA SER A 85 -7.49 10.21 -2.23
C SER A 85 -6.03 10.05 -2.61
N HIS A 86 -5.60 10.90 -3.55
CA HIS A 86 -4.21 11.22 -3.91
C HIS A 86 -3.29 10.01 -4.11
N ILE A 87 -2.96 9.73 -5.38
CA ILE A 87 -1.78 8.91 -5.70
C ILE A 87 -0.59 9.64 -5.08
N ASP A 88 -0.10 9.12 -3.95
CA ASP A 88 1.13 9.62 -3.37
C ASP A 88 2.23 9.31 -4.39
N LEU A 89 2.83 10.35 -4.98
CA LEU A 89 3.90 10.19 -5.96
C LEU A 89 5.09 9.38 -5.38
N GLN A 90 5.17 9.23 -4.05
CA GLN A 90 6.12 8.37 -3.34
C GLN A 90 5.73 6.87 -3.33
N ASP A 91 4.45 6.54 -3.44
CA ASP A 91 3.96 5.16 -3.64
C ASP A 91 4.06 4.77 -5.13
N ALA A 92 4.08 5.75 -6.04
CA ALA A 92 4.16 5.55 -7.49
C ALA A 92 5.57 5.21 -8.03
N VAL A 93 6.63 5.38 -7.24
CA VAL A 93 8.02 5.13 -7.68
C VAL A 93 8.77 4.35 -6.61
N PHE A 94 8.85 3.02 -6.75
CA PHE A 94 9.87 2.11 -6.19
C PHE A 94 10.53 2.56 -4.87
N SER A 95 9.76 3.03 -3.89
CA SER A 95 10.35 3.36 -2.60
C SER A 95 10.74 2.03 -1.94
N TRP A 96 11.95 1.96 -1.40
CA TRP A 96 12.42 0.75 -0.70
C TRP A 96 11.43 0.31 0.38
N ARG A 97 10.75 1.27 1.02
CA ARG A 97 9.71 1.05 2.03
C ARG A 97 8.45 0.41 1.43
N ALA A 98 7.96 0.92 0.28
CA ALA A 98 6.81 0.35 -0.41
C ALA A 98 7.11 -1.07 -0.91
N SER A 99 8.31 -1.31 -1.46
CA SER A 99 8.74 -2.64 -1.90
C SER A 99 8.81 -3.63 -0.73
N SER A 100 9.38 -3.22 0.41
CA SER A 100 9.41 -4.04 1.62
C SER A 100 8.00 -4.35 2.14
N CYS A 101 7.07 -3.38 2.07
CA CYS A 101 5.68 -3.61 2.47
C CYS A 101 4.95 -4.52 1.49
N LEU A 102 5.21 -4.41 0.20
CA LEU A 102 4.64 -5.30 -0.83
C LEU A 102 5.09 -6.74 -0.62
N GLY A 103 6.38 -6.97 -0.32
CA GLY A 103 6.89 -8.29 0.05
C GLY A 103 6.27 -8.82 1.35
N LYS A 104 6.14 -7.96 2.38
CA LYS A 104 5.48 -8.32 3.65
C LYS A 104 4.00 -8.66 3.43
N MET A 105 3.29 -7.91 2.59
CA MET A 105 1.91 -8.17 2.18
C MET A 105 1.79 -9.53 1.50
N LEU A 106 2.63 -9.83 0.51
CA LEU A 106 2.64 -11.14 -0.13
C LEU A 106 2.82 -12.28 0.88
N PHE A 107 3.80 -12.16 1.79
CA PHE A 107 4.04 -13.16 2.83
C PHE A 107 2.83 -13.33 3.76
N ARG A 108 2.20 -12.23 4.19
CA ARG A 108 1.00 -12.26 5.06
C ARG A 108 -0.21 -12.84 4.33
N ILE A 109 -0.33 -12.63 3.03
CA ILE A 109 -1.38 -13.23 2.19
C ILE A 109 -1.15 -14.74 2.08
N LEU A 110 0.07 -15.18 1.77
CA LEU A 110 0.42 -16.60 1.67
C LEU A 110 0.23 -17.35 2.99
N THR A 111 0.44 -16.68 4.13
CA THR A 111 0.21 -17.24 5.46
C THR A 111 -1.23 -17.08 5.95
N GLY A 112 -2.13 -16.48 5.14
CA GLY A 112 -3.54 -16.25 5.49
C GLY A 112 -3.80 -15.16 6.53
N LYS A 113 -2.76 -14.47 7.02
CA LYS A 113 -2.84 -13.51 8.14
C LYS A 113 -3.13 -12.07 7.72
N TYR A 114 -3.12 -11.76 6.42
CA TYR A 114 -3.33 -10.39 5.93
C TYR A 114 -4.73 -9.86 6.27
N ARG A 115 -5.74 -10.74 6.31
CA ARG A 115 -7.11 -10.35 6.69
C ARG A 115 -7.21 -9.92 8.15
N ASP A 116 -6.49 -10.61 9.04
CA ASP A 116 -6.42 -10.27 10.47
C ASP A 116 -5.70 -8.93 10.67
N ASP A 117 -4.66 -8.66 9.87
CA ASP A 117 -3.99 -7.37 9.89
C ASP A 117 -4.94 -6.23 9.53
N ILE A 118 -5.70 -6.37 8.42
CA ILE A 118 -6.69 -5.38 8.00
C ILE A 118 -7.67 -5.12 9.14
N ARG A 119 -8.24 -6.19 9.72
CA ARG A 119 -9.23 -6.08 10.79
C ARG A 119 -8.68 -5.33 12.00
N LEU A 120 -7.50 -5.72 12.48
CA LEU A 120 -6.87 -5.10 13.64
C LEU A 120 -6.63 -3.60 13.43
N ARG A 121 -6.13 -3.19 12.25
CA ARG A 121 -5.86 -1.78 11.97
C ARG A 121 -7.15 -0.99 11.81
N GLN A 122 -8.18 -1.58 11.20
CA GLN A 122 -9.48 -0.94 11.10
C GLN A 122 -10.12 -0.73 12.47
N GLU A 123 -10.01 -1.71 13.38
CA GLU A 123 -10.48 -1.58 14.77
C GLU A 123 -9.74 -0.46 15.52
N ILE A 124 -8.41 -0.39 15.43
CA ILE A 124 -7.61 0.68 16.03
C ILE A 124 -8.01 2.05 15.49
N LEU A 125 -8.17 2.17 14.17
CA LEU A 125 -8.56 3.43 13.52
C LEU A 125 -9.95 3.86 13.96
N ASN A 126 -10.93 2.94 13.96
CA ASN A 126 -12.30 3.23 14.36
C ASN A 126 -12.37 3.66 15.83
N ASN A 127 -11.63 3.00 16.73
CA ASN A 127 -11.55 3.37 18.14
C ASN A 127 -10.94 4.77 18.33
N TYR A 128 -9.87 5.09 17.59
CA TYR A 128 -9.25 6.42 17.63
C TYR A 128 -10.23 7.52 17.20
N LEU A 129 -10.91 7.31 16.06
CA LEU A 129 -11.88 8.26 15.54
C LEU A 129 -13.04 8.43 16.53
N SER A 130 -13.62 7.33 17.02
CA SER A 130 -14.72 7.36 17.99
C SER A 130 -14.36 8.13 19.25
N ASN A 131 -13.18 7.90 19.82
CA ASN A 131 -12.74 8.58 21.05
C ASN A 131 -12.48 10.07 20.82
N ASN A 132 -11.89 10.44 19.68
CA ASN A 132 -11.64 11.85 19.36
C ASN A 132 -12.94 12.61 19.05
N TYR A 133 -13.91 12.00 18.36
CA TYR A 133 -15.22 12.63 18.15
C TYR A 133 -16.02 12.75 19.46
N ALA A 134 -15.93 11.76 20.36
CA ALA A 134 -16.56 11.83 21.67
C ALA A 134 -15.94 12.90 22.59
N SER A 135 -14.65 13.21 22.42
CA SER A 135 -13.97 14.28 23.18
C SER A 135 -14.27 15.71 22.71
N ILE A 136 -15.03 15.87 21.62
CA ILE A 136 -15.40 17.18 21.03
C ILE A 136 -16.85 17.58 21.38
N GLN A 137 -17.65 16.67 21.97
CA GLN A 137 -18.97 16.97 22.55
C GLN A 137 -18.86 17.33 24.03
#